data_AF-A0A660V824-F1
#
_entry.id   AF-A0A660V824-F1
#
_cell.length_a   1.000
_cell.length_b   1.000
_cell.length_c   1.000
_cell.angle_alpha   90.00
_cell.angle_beta   90.00
_cell.angle_gamma   90.00
#
_symmetry.space_group_name_H-M   'P 1'
#
loop_
_entity.id
_entity.type
_entity.pdbx_description
1 polymer ?
#
loop_
_entity_poly.entity_id
_entity_poly.type
_entity_poly.pdbx_seq_one_letter_code
_entity_poly.pdbx_strand_id
1 'polypeptide(L)'
;MPTKKEKEIQKVIAERPREKGRGAGIPKVLIDEAFEMYCNKIPYSKISKELNISKVSICKYVKKQEWAKRRQARWDKTEQKVDDTVASEEAKRRKRHIGLAQALQAKGYEKLKEVKKGEISVTEARTMISDGVKLERELHGESTAEVQIAIIFPQELQDI
;
A
#
# COMPACT_ATOMS: atom_id res chain seq x y z
N MET A 1 13.72 -10.48 -26.90
CA MET A 1 15.01 -9.88 -27.36
C MET A 1 15.74 -9.35 -26.14
N PRO A 2 17.07 -9.51 -26.03
CA PRO A 2 17.82 -9.06 -24.86
C PRO A 2 17.81 -7.54 -24.74
N THR A 3 17.68 -7.04 -23.52
CA THR A 3 17.64 -5.60 -23.22
C THR A 3 18.98 -4.92 -23.55
N LYS A 4 18.98 -3.60 -23.74
CA LYS A 4 20.22 -2.83 -24.01
C LYS A 4 21.28 -3.07 -22.92
N LYS A 5 20.84 -3.18 -21.66
CA LYS A 5 21.67 -3.46 -20.49
C LYS A 5 22.26 -4.88 -20.52
N GLU A 6 21.46 -5.88 -20.86
CA GLU A 6 21.94 -7.27 -21.01
C GLU A 6 23.00 -7.41 -22.10
N LYS A 7 22.80 -6.74 -23.25
CA LYS A 7 23.80 -6.71 -24.33
C LYS A 7 25.11 -6.07 -23.87
N GLU A 8 25.04 -5.02 -23.07
CA GLU A 8 26.21 -4.36 -22.48
C GLU A 8 26.94 -5.26 -21.49
N ILE A 9 26.22 -5.94 -20.60
CA ILE A 9 26.79 -6.90 -19.64
C ILE A 9 27.47 -8.06 -20.38
N GLN A 10 26.82 -8.63 -21.39
CA GLN A 10 27.38 -9.73 -22.19
C GLN A 10 28.64 -9.30 -22.94
N LYS A 11 28.66 -8.10 -23.51
CA LYS A 11 29.84 -7.52 -24.16
C LYS A 11 31.00 -7.37 -23.17
N VAL A 12 30.74 -6.78 -21.99
CA VAL A 12 31.75 -6.59 -20.94
C VAL A 12 32.29 -7.92 -20.41
N ILE A 13 31.45 -8.95 -20.30
CA ILE A 13 31.89 -10.30 -19.91
C ILE A 13 32.78 -10.93 -20.98
N ALA A 14 32.40 -10.80 -22.27
CA ALA A 14 33.14 -11.37 -23.40
C ALA A 14 34.51 -10.71 -23.62
N GLU A 15 34.60 -9.39 -23.42
CA GLU A 15 35.84 -8.62 -23.61
C GLU A 15 36.83 -8.76 -22.45
N ARG A 16 36.44 -9.42 -21.34
CA ARG A 16 37.27 -9.54 -20.14
C ARG A 16 38.14 -10.81 -20.18
N PRO A 17 39.47 -10.70 -20.30
CA PRO A 17 40.35 -11.88 -20.21
C PRO A 17 40.23 -12.52 -18.82
N ARG A 18 40.10 -13.86 -18.77
CA ARG A 18 40.00 -14.64 -17.52
C ARG A 18 41.24 -14.46 -16.62
N GLU A 19 42.37 -14.09 -17.22
CA GLU A 19 43.65 -13.85 -16.56
C GLU A 19 44.06 -12.37 -16.65
N LYS A 20 43.54 -11.51 -15.78
CA LYS A 20 44.31 -10.34 -15.34
C LYS A 20 44.24 -10.24 -13.83
N GLY A 21 45.31 -10.75 -13.22
CA GLY A 21 45.64 -10.51 -11.83
C GLY A 21 45.83 -9.02 -11.57
N ARG A 22 45.50 -8.63 -10.33
CA ARG A 22 45.99 -7.45 -9.60
C ARG A 22 46.12 -6.16 -10.44
N GLY A 23 45.03 -5.42 -10.62
CA GLY A 23 45.12 -4.00 -11.01
C GLY A 23 43.90 -3.42 -11.71
N ALA A 24 43.22 -4.20 -12.55
CA ALA A 24 42.00 -3.74 -13.21
C ALA A 24 40.80 -3.90 -12.25
N GLY A 25 40.22 -2.78 -11.82
CA GLY A 25 38.99 -2.78 -11.02
C GLY A 25 37.84 -3.45 -11.78
N ILE A 26 36.89 -4.04 -11.04
CA ILE A 26 35.68 -4.61 -11.65
C ILE A 26 34.86 -3.45 -12.26
N PRO A 27 34.41 -3.56 -13.52
CA PRO A 27 33.54 -2.56 -14.13
C PRO A 27 32.31 -2.28 -13.26
N LYS A 28 31.97 -0.99 -13.11
CA LYS A 28 30.84 -0.56 -12.28
C LYS A 28 29.53 -1.25 -12.68
N VAL A 29 29.28 -1.43 -13.98
CA VAL A 29 28.09 -2.12 -14.51
C VAL A 29 27.92 -3.52 -13.93
N LEU A 30 29.01 -4.29 -13.80
CA LEU A 30 28.94 -5.63 -13.22
C LEU A 30 28.80 -5.61 -11.69
N ILE A 31 29.33 -4.59 -11.01
CA ILE A 31 29.17 -4.41 -9.56
C ILE A 31 27.70 -4.05 -9.26
N ASP A 32 27.12 -3.16 -10.04
CA ASP A 32 25.72 -2.75 -9.90
C ASP A 32 24.79 -3.94 -10.19
N GLU A 33 25.08 -4.74 -11.22
CA GLU A 33 24.32 -5.97 -11.49
C GLU A 33 24.48 -7.00 -10.36
N ALA A 34 25.70 -7.19 -9.84
CA ALA A 34 25.94 -8.08 -8.70
C ALA A 34 25.18 -7.62 -7.45
N PHE A 35 25.03 -6.30 -7.25
CA PHE A 35 24.22 -5.75 -6.16
C PHE A 35 22.73 -6.03 -6.36
N GLU A 36 22.20 -5.91 -7.57
CA GLU A 36 20.81 -6.27 -7.86
C GLU A 36 20.55 -7.77 -7.61
N MET A 37 21.44 -8.64 -8.08
CA MET A 37 21.38 -10.08 -7.79
C MET A 37 21.46 -10.38 -6.28
N TYR A 38 22.30 -9.64 -5.54
CA TYR A 38 22.38 -9.73 -4.09
C TYR A 38 21.08 -9.29 -3.41
N CYS A 39 20.44 -8.22 -3.88
CA CYS A 39 19.14 -7.76 -3.40
C CYS A 39 18.06 -8.84 -3.60
N ASN A 40 18.19 -9.66 -4.63
CA ASN A 40 17.31 -10.79 -4.93
C ASN A 40 17.68 -12.09 -4.18
N LYS A 41 18.55 -12.05 -3.16
CA LYS A 41 19.02 -13.22 -2.39
C LYS A 41 19.70 -14.30 -3.24
N ILE A 42 20.25 -13.94 -4.41
CA ILE A 42 20.94 -14.92 -5.25
C ILE A 42 22.26 -15.33 -4.58
N PRO A 43 22.58 -16.64 -4.45
CA PRO A 43 23.82 -17.10 -3.85
C PRO A 43 25.07 -16.61 -4.61
N TYR A 44 26.14 -16.29 -3.88
CA TYR A 44 27.40 -15.81 -4.47
C TYR A 44 28.01 -16.76 -5.51
N SER A 45 27.75 -18.07 -5.41
CA SER A 45 28.16 -19.05 -6.43
C SER A 45 27.51 -18.81 -7.78
N LYS A 46 26.23 -18.43 -7.80
CA LYS A 46 25.50 -18.14 -9.03
C LYS A 46 25.92 -16.78 -9.59
N ILE A 47 25.98 -15.75 -8.75
CA ILE A 47 26.49 -14.41 -9.15
C ILE A 47 27.90 -14.51 -9.75
N SER A 48 28.77 -15.31 -9.13
CA SER A 48 30.14 -15.50 -9.60
C SER A 48 30.22 -16.13 -10.98
N LYS A 49 29.39 -17.15 -11.25
CA LYS A 49 29.32 -17.82 -12.56
C LYS A 49 28.73 -16.90 -13.63
N GLU A 50 27.66 -16.19 -13.29
CA GLU A 50 26.88 -15.39 -14.22
C GLU A 50 27.60 -14.11 -14.66
N LEU A 51 28.31 -13.45 -13.72
CA LEU A 51 29.02 -12.20 -14.00
C LEU A 51 30.53 -12.39 -14.20
N ASN A 52 31.03 -13.62 -14.15
CA ASN A 52 32.46 -13.95 -14.23
C ASN A 52 33.29 -13.14 -13.21
N ILE A 53 32.78 -12.98 -11.98
CA ILE A 53 33.44 -12.29 -10.87
C ILE A 53 33.80 -13.32 -9.80
N SER A 54 35.00 -13.23 -9.21
CA SER A 54 35.37 -14.10 -8.09
C SER A 54 34.50 -13.85 -6.86
N LYS A 55 34.10 -14.92 -6.16
CA LYS A 55 33.35 -14.83 -4.89
C LYS A 55 34.04 -13.91 -3.87
N VAL A 56 35.37 -13.95 -3.80
CA VAL A 56 36.17 -13.10 -2.91
C VAL A 56 35.96 -11.62 -3.22
N SER A 57 35.91 -11.26 -4.51
CA SER A 57 35.64 -9.88 -4.91
C SER A 57 34.22 -9.45 -4.55
N ILE A 58 33.23 -10.32 -4.78
CA ILE A 58 31.83 -10.06 -4.37
C ILE A 58 31.77 -9.77 -2.87
N CYS A 59 32.36 -10.64 -2.04
CA CYS A 59 32.42 -10.43 -0.58
C CYS A 59 33.12 -9.11 -0.20
N LYS A 60 34.19 -8.73 -0.92
CA LYS A 60 34.88 -7.45 -0.71
C LYS A 60 33.98 -6.27 -1.02
N TYR A 61 33.22 -6.30 -2.11
CA TYR A 61 32.29 -5.23 -2.48
C TYR A 61 31.08 -5.16 -1.54
N VAL A 62 30.54 -6.31 -1.11
CA VAL A 62 29.48 -6.39 -0.09
C VAL A 62 29.87 -5.60 1.17
N LYS A 63 31.10 -5.82 1.65
CA LYS A 63 31.63 -5.11 2.82
C LYS A 63 31.96 -3.64 2.51
N LYS A 64 32.75 -3.39 1.46
CA LYS A 64 33.27 -2.05 1.12
C LYS A 64 32.16 -1.05 0.80
N GLN A 65 31.09 -1.48 0.16
CA GLN A 65 29.97 -0.63 -0.25
C GLN A 65 28.74 -0.82 0.64
N GLU A 66 28.87 -1.50 1.78
CA GLU A 66 27.81 -1.71 2.76
C GLU A 66 26.50 -2.20 2.13
N TRP A 67 26.58 -3.20 1.25
CA TRP A 67 25.41 -3.66 0.48
C TRP A 67 24.23 -4.08 1.36
N ALA A 68 24.50 -4.64 2.55
CA ALA A 68 23.45 -4.94 3.52
C ALA A 68 22.67 -3.69 3.95
N LYS A 69 23.35 -2.60 4.31
CA LYS A 69 22.72 -1.33 4.71
C LYS A 69 21.97 -0.70 3.54
N ARG A 70 22.58 -0.68 2.34
CA ARG A 70 21.94 -0.14 1.12
C ARG A 70 20.67 -0.90 0.76
N ARG A 71 20.69 -2.22 0.94
CA ARG A 71 19.53 -3.08 0.71
C ARG A 71 18.42 -2.81 1.73
N GLN A 72 18.76 -2.67 3.00
CA GLN A 72 17.81 -2.29 4.05
C GLN A 72 17.16 -0.95 3.72
N ALA A 73 17.95 0.09 3.43
CA ALA A 73 17.43 1.41 3.07
C ALA A 73 16.54 1.40 1.81
N ARG A 74 16.76 0.47 0.87
CA ARG A 74 15.86 0.30 -0.29
C ARG A 74 14.52 -0.30 0.14
N TRP A 75 14.53 -1.27 1.05
CA TRP A 75 13.31 -1.84 1.59
C TRP A 75 12.53 -0.85 2.43
N ASP A 76 13.18 -0.15 3.36
CA ASP A 76 12.52 0.86 4.19
C ASP A 76 11.79 1.91 3.33
N LYS A 77 12.41 2.37 2.24
CA LYS A 77 11.78 3.28 1.27
C LYS A 77 10.61 2.67 0.50
N THR A 78 10.65 1.36 0.26
CA THR A 78 9.59 0.66 -0.46
C THR A 78 8.40 0.41 0.46
N GLU A 79 8.68 0.01 1.70
CA GLU A 79 7.70 -0.16 2.77
C GLU A 79 6.98 1.17 3.05
N GLN A 80 7.73 2.26 3.24
CA GLN A 80 7.14 3.59 3.41
C GLN A 80 6.21 3.98 2.26
N LYS A 81 6.59 3.70 1.01
CA LYS A 81 5.72 3.97 -0.15
C LYS A 81 4.46 3.12 -0.14
N VAL A 82 4.56 1.85 0.25
CA VAL A 82 3.40 0.98 0.38
C VAL A 82 2.47 1.53 1.47
N ASP A 83 2.99 1.88 2.63
CA ASP A 83 2.22 2.46 3.73
C ASP A 83 1.51 3.76 3.32
N ASP A 84 2.21 4.66 2.65
CA ASP A 84 1.63 5.91 2.13
C ASP A 84 0.49 5.64 1.13
N THR A 85 0.66 4.66 0.24
CA THR A 85 -0.37 4.30 -0.74
C THR A 85 -1.59 3.65 -0.08
N VAL A 86 -1.37 2.77 0.90
CA VAL A 86 -2.45 2.12 1.66
C VAL A 86 -3.22 3.17 2.45
N ALA A 87 -2.53 4.07 3.17
CA ALA A 87 -3.16 5.15 3.93
C ALA A 87 -4.00 6.08 3.03
N SER A 88 -3.49 6.42 1.84
CA SER A 88 -4.23 7.22 0.86
C SER A 88 -5.49 6.50 0.35
N GLU A 89 -5.39 5.21 0.01
CA GLU A 89 -6.55 4.44 -0.46
C GLU A 89 -7.59 4.22 0.64
N GLU A 90 -7.16 4.02 1.89
CA GLU A 90 -8.04 3.99 3.05
C GLU A 90 -8.78 5.31 3.23
N ALA A 91 -8.09 6.46 3.15
CA ALA A 91 -8.72 7.77 3.27
C ALA A 91 -9.78 7.99 2.17
N LYS A 92 -9.48 7.61 0.92
CA LYS A 92 -10.46 7.66 -0.19
C LYS A 92 -11.64 6.74 0.07
N ARG A 93 -11.41 5.53 0.59
CA ARG A 93 -12.46 4.57 0.91
C ARG A 93 -13.37 5.08 2.03
N ARG A 94 -12.80 5.64 3.11
CA ARG A 94 -13.57 6.26 4.21
C ARG A 94 -14.45 7.39 3.68
N LYS A 95 -13.91 8.29 2.85
CA LYS A 95 -14.69 9.37 2.24
C LYS A 95 -15.88 8.88 1.41
N ARG A 96 -15.69 7.82 0.60
CA ARG A 96 -16.79 7.21 -0.17
C ARG A 96 -17.87 6.62 0.74
N HIS A 97 -17.47 5.92 1.79
CA HIS A 97 -18.41 5.29 2.73
C HIS A 97 -19.19 6.32 3.56
N ILE A 98 -18.56 7.43 3.95
CA ILE A 98 -19.26 8.55 4.60
C ILE A 98 -20.35 9.10 3.67
N GLY A 99 -20.04 9.32 2.38
CA GLY A 99 -21.04 9.77 1.42
C GLY A 99 -22.23 8.79 1.26
N LEU A 100 -21.97 7.49 1.32
CA LEU A 100 -23.03 6.47 1.30
C LEU A 100 -23.88 6.50 2.58
N ALA A 101 -23.24 6.67 3.75
CA ALA A 101 -23.94 6.79 5.03
C ALA A 101 -24.87 8.02 5.03
N GLN A 102 -24.38 9.16 4.55
CA GLN A 102 -25.15 10.39 4.42
C GLN A 102 -26.33 10.23 3.45
N ALA A 103 -26.12 9.54 2.33
CA ALA A 103 -27.21 9.23 1.40
C ALA A 103 -28.27 8.33 2.03
N LEU A 104 -27.88 7.36 2.86
CA LEU A 104 -28.80 6.50 3.59
C LEU A 104 -29.61 7.29 4.63
N GLN A 105 -28.96 8.19 5.39
CA GLN A 105 -29.61 9.09 6.33
C GLN A 105 -30.61 10.00 5.62
N ALA A 106 -30.22 10.62 4.50
CA ALA A 106 -31.08 11.50 3.71
C ALA A 106 -32.32 10.75 3.20
N LYS A 107 -32.15 9.53 2.66
CA LYS A 107 -33.25 8.68 2.21
C LYS A 107 -34.18 8.26 3.35
N GLY A 108 -33.63 7.95 4.52
CA GLY A 108 -34.42 7.67 5.74
C GLY A 108 -35.25 8.89 6.16
N TYR A 109 -34.66 10.08 6.09
CA TYR A 109 -35.34 11.34 6.42
C TYR A 109 -36.43 11.71 5.41
N GLU A 110 -36.17 11.56 4.11
CA GLU A 110 -37.19 11.76 3.06
C GLU A 110 -38.36 10.79 3.24
N LYS A 111 -38.07 9.50 3.50
CA LYS A 111 -39.12 8.54 3.83
C LYS A 111 -39.94 8.97 5.04
N LEU A 112 -39.32 9.46 6.12
CA LEU A 112 -40.05 9.97 7.29
C LEU A 112 -41.00 11.12 6.96
N LYS A 113 -40.62 12.00 6.03
CA LYS A 113 -41.48 13.12 5.58
C LYS A 113 -42.68 12.66 4.76
N GLU A 114 -42.53 11.58 4.00
CA GLU A 114 -43.56 11.05 3.11
C GLU A 114 -44.49 10.04 3.79
N VAL A 115 -44.20 9.60 5.02
CA VAL A 115 -45.09 8.70 5.78
C VAL A 115 -46.40 9.43 6.09
N LYS A 116 -47.43 9.18 5.27
CA LYS A 116 -48.82 9.27 5.72
C LYS A 116 -49.08 8.14 6.70
N LYS A 117 -49.90 8.39 7.73
CA LYS A 117 -50.34 7.38 8.71
C LYS A 117 -50.76 6.09 7.99
N GLY A 118 -49.92 5.05 8.04
CA GLY A 118 -50.30 3.68 7.66
C GLY A 118 -49.41 2.92 6.66
N GLU A 119 -48.50 3.54 5.90
CA GLU A 119 -47.86 2.80 4.77
C GLU A 119 -46.40 2.40 4.96
N ILE A 120 -45.66 2.91 5.96
CA ILE A 120 -44.34 2.37 6.36
C ILE A 120 -44.18 2.47 7.88
N SER A 121 -43.62 1.43 8.49
CA SER A 121 -43.33 1.39 9.93
C SER A 121 -42.24 2.42 10.27
N VAL A 122 -42.58 3.40 11.13
CA VAL A 122 -41.65 4.39 11.70
C VAL A 122 -40.35 3.74 12.21
N THR A 123 -40.43 2.48 12.64
CA THR A 123 -39.31 1.66 13.08
C THR A 123 -38.25 1.47 11.98
N GLU A 124 -38.64 1.19 10.73
CA GLU A 124 -37.70 0.96 9.63
C GLU A 124 -36.93 2.24 9.28
N ALA A 125 -37.62 3.38 9.28
CA ALA A 125 -37.00 4.67 8.99
C ALA A 125 -36.06 5.12 10.12
N ARG A 126 -36.42 4.86 11.39
CA ARG A 126 -35.55 5.07 12.55
C ARG A 126 -34.29 4.19 12.47
N THR A 127 -34.43 2.94 12.04
CA THR A 127 -33.30 2.03 11.85
C THR A 127 -32.34 2.55 10.79
N MET A 128 -32.83 3.02 9.64
CA MET A 128 -31.99 3.60 8.59
C MET A 128 -31.15 4.80 9.06
N ILE A 129 -31.74 5.68 9.87
CA ILE A 129 -31.01 6.85 10.43
C ILE A 129 -29.98 6.40 11.48
N SER A 130 -30.39 5.52 12.40
CA SER A 130 -29.52 4.98 13.45
C SER A 130 -28.31 4.25 12.86
N ASP A 131 -28.53 3.41 11.85
CA ASP A 131 -27.48 2.65 11.17
C ASP A 131 -26.56 3.56 10.36
N GLY A 132 -27.09 4.60 9.71
CA GLY A 132 -26.28 5.61 9.05
C GLY A 132 -25.35 6.35 10.02
N VAL A 133 -25.85 6.77 11.19
CA VAL A 133 -25.04 7.45 12.23
C VAL A 133 -23.99 6.51 12.83
N LYS A 134 -24.35 5.24 13.07
CA LYS A 134 -23.38 4.23 13.53
C LYS A 134 -22.27 4.00 12.51
N LEU A 135 -22.61 3.93 11.22
CA LEU A 135 -21.64 3.76 10.15
C LEU A 135 -20.69 4.96 10.05
N GLU A 136 -21.20 6.20 10.13
CA GLU A 136 -20.34 7.41 10.15
C GLU A 136 -19.36 7.38 11.33
N ARG A 137 -19.85 7.08 12.53
CA ARG A 137 -19.02 6.98 13.73
C ARG A 137 -17.93 5.92 13.62
N GLU A 138 -18.28 4.74 13.12
CA GLU A 138 -17.32 3.66 12.87
C GLU A 138 -16.24 4.08 11.85
N LEU A 139 -16.63 4.79 10.79
CA LEU A 139 -15.71 5.33 9.78
C LEU A 139 -14.81 6.45 10.31
N HIS A 140 -15.27 7.17 11.33
CA HIS A 140 -14.51 8.19 12.07
C HIS A 140 -13.69 7.61 13.23
N GLY A 141 -13.82 6.32 13.56
CA GLY A 141 -13.13 5.66 14.67
C GLY A 141 -13.71 6.01 16.04
N GLU A 142 -14.95 6.49 16.10
CA GLU A 142 -15.65 6.79 17.34
C GLU A 142 -16.35 5.54 17.90
N SER A 143 -16.35 5.40 19.22
CA SER A 143 -17.05 4.33 19.93
C SER A 143 -18.57 4.40 19.69
N THR A 144 -19.15 3.30 19.24
CA THR A 144 -20.60 3.13 19.02
C THR A 144 -21.35 2.69 20.29
N ALA A 145 -20.85 3.03 21.47
CA ALA A 145 -21.60 2.85 22.71
C ALA A 145 -22.92 3.64 22.65
N GLU A 146 -24.00 2.93 22.98
CA GLU A 146 -25.41 3.21 22.68
C GLU A 146 -25.82 4.68 22.80
N VAL A 147 -26.13 5.31 21.66
CA VAL A 147 -26.86 6.57 21.67
C VAL A 147 -28.34 6.27 21.48
N GLN A 148 -29.10 6.35 22.58
CA GLN A 148 -30.55 6.50 22.49
C GLN A 148 -30.81 7.88 21.87
N ILE A 149 -31.03 7.92 20.55
CA ILE A 149 -31.49 9.12 19.88
C ILE A 149 -32.92 9.38 20.36
N ALA A 150 -33.06 10.32 21.30
CA ALA A 150 -34.32 10.92 21.67
C ALA A 150 -34.74 11.85 20.53
N ILE A 151 -35.50 11.32 19.57
CA ILE A 151 -36.16 12.14 18.56
C ILE A 151 -37.28 12.88 19.28
N ILE A 152 -37.04 14.14 19.65
CA ILE A 152 -38.07 15.03 20.16
C ILE A 152 -38.96 15.37 18.96
N PHE A 153 -40.10 14.70 18.85
CA PHE A 153 -41.14 15.09 17.90
C PHE A 153 -41.80 16.38 18.42
N PRO A 154 -41.94 17.43 17.58
CA PRO A 154 -42.76 18.58 17.92
C PRO A 154 -44.21 18.12 18.18
N GLN A 155 -44.82 18.61 19.26
CA GLN A 155 -46.18 18.22 19.71
C GLN A 155 -47.28 18.50 18.68
N GLU A 156 -47.00 19.28 17.63
CA GLU A 156 -47.98 19.69 16.60
C GLU A 156 -48.47 18.56 15.68
N LEU A 157 -47.94 17.33 15.82
CA LEU A 157 -48.33 16.16 15.01
C LEU A 157 -49.22 15.15 15.76
N GLN A 158 -49.66 15.45 16.99
CA GLN A 158 -50.52 14.54 17.77
C GLN A 158 -52.03 14.77 17.57
N ASP A 159 -52.45 15.90 16.97
CA ASP A 159 -53.87 16.30 16.85
C ASP A 159 -54.42 16.35 15.41
N ILE A 160 -54.03 15.40 14.56
CA ILE A 160 -54.70 15.08 13.28
C ILE A 160 -54.81 13.56 13.19
#